data_AF-A0A176S3Y4-F1
#
_entry.id   AF-A0A176S3Y4-F1
#
_cell.length_a   1.000
_cell.length_b   1.000
_cell.length_c   1.000
_cell.angle_alpha   90.00
_cell.angle_beta   90.00
_cell.angle_gamma   90.00
#
_symmetry.space_group_name_H-M   'P 1'
#
loop_
_entity.id
_entity.type
_entity.pdbx_description
1 polymer ?
#
loop_
_entity_poly.entity_id
_entity_poly.type
_entity_poly.pdbx_seq_one_letter_code
_entity_poly.pdbx_strand_id
1 'polypeptide(L)' 'MLLRGSLTRGEAARATRLPERTARTVIKQLLEENLLVSDTPKGRVRLGVPAAVANHWFPNLYQL' A
#
# COMPACT_ATOMS: atom_id res chain seq x y z
N MET A 1 -4.44 15.83 -8.38
CA MET A 1 -3.21 15.30 -9.02
C MET A 1 -2.27 14.79 -7.92
N LEU A 2 -2.43 13.53 -7.49
CA LEU A 2 -1.62 12.91 -6.42
C LEU A 2 -0.49 12.09 -7.05
N LEU A 3 0.58 12.77 -7.43
CA LEU A 3 1.84 12.18 -7.91
C LEU A 3 2.97 12.41 -6.89
N ARG A 4 2.69 12.18 -5.60
CA ARG A 4 3.72 11.98 -4.59
C ARG A 4 3.40 10.63 -3.97
N GLY A 5 4.33 9.69 -4.03
CA GLY A 5 4.12 8.29 -3.65
C GLY A 5 3.71 8.03 -2.19
N SER A 6 3.17 9.01 -1.47
CA SER A 6 2.57 8.87 -0.14
C SER A 6 1.26 9.66 -0.02
N LEU A 7 0.31 9.11 0.72
CA LEU A 7 -1.07 9.58 0.92
C LEU A 7 -1.35 9.61 2.43
N THR A 8 -2.19 10.51 2.93
CA THR A 8 -2.80 10.29 4.25
C THR A 8 -3.77 9.09 4.18
N ARG A 9 -4.07 8.46 5.32
CA ARG A 9 -5.10 7.38 5.36
C ARG A 9 -6.47 7.86 4.87
N GLY A 10 -6.81 9.13 5.11
CA GLY A 10 -8.05 9.73 4.61
C GLY A 10 -8.05 9.92 3.09
N GLU A 11 -6.93 10.37 2.51
CA GLU A 11 -6.76 10.46 1.06
C GLU A 11 -6.78 9.07 0.42
N ALA A 12 -6.10 8.09 1.03
CA ALA A 12 -6.10 6.70 0.57
C ALA A 12 -7.51 6.10 0.61
N ALA A 13 -8.27 6.34 1.68
CA ALA A 13 -9.67 5.92 1.76
C ALA A 13 -10.53 6.55 0.66
N ARG A 14 -10.39 7.86 0.41
CA ARG A 14 -11.11 8.55 -0.68
C ARG A 14 -10.72 8.03 -2.07
N ALA A 15 -9.45 7.65 -2.26
CA ALA A 15 -8.97 7.10 -3.52
C ALA A 15 -9.64 5.77 -3.89
N THR A 16 -10.07 4.97 -2.90
CA THR A 16 -10.74 3.69 -3.15
C THR A 16 -12.15 3.83 -3.73
N ARG A 17 -12.79 5.01 -3.64
CA ARG A 17 -14.22 5.24 -3.94
C ARG A 17 -15.18 4.31 -3.19
N LEU A 18 -14.73 3.68 -2.10
CA LEU A 18 -15.55 2.84 -1.24
C LEU A 18 -16.18 3.66 -0.10
N PRO A 19 -17.29 3.18 0.51
CA PRO A 19 -17.81 3.75 1.75
C PRO A 19 -16.73 3.81 2.83
N GLU A 20 -16.74 4.84 3.67
CA GLU A 20 -15.63 5.13 4.62
C GLU A 20 -15.25 3.93 5.51
N ARG A 21 -16.24 3.17 5.97
CA ARG A 21 -16.01 1.95 6.77
C ARG A 21 -15.27 0.88 5.97
N THR A 22 -15.70 0.60 4.76
CA THR A 22 -15.08 -0.38 3.86
C THR A 22 -13.69 0.08 3.44
N ALA A 23 -13.53 1.36 3.12
CA ALA A 23 -12.25 1.95 2.78
C ALA A 23 -11.23 1.78 3.92
N ARG A 24 -11.62 2.03 5.18
CA ARG A 24 -10.75 1.80 6.35
C ARG A 24 -10.34 0.34 6.50
N THR A 25 -11.27 -0.59 6.31
CA THR A 25 -10.98 -2.03 6.35
C THR A 25 -9.97 -2.42 5.27
N VAL A 26 -10.20 -1.98 4.03
CA VAL A 26 -9.29 -2.25 2.90
C VAL A 26 -7.91 -1.66 3.15
N ILE A 27 -7.82 -0.41 3.61
CA ILE A 27 -6.51 0.20 3.94
C ILE A 27 -5.79 -0.57 5.06
N LYS A 28 -6.51 -1.09 6.06
CA LYS A 28 -5.93 -1.93 7.12
C LYS A 28 -5.36 -3.23 6.54
N GLN A 29 -6.12 -3.92 5.69
CA GLN A 29 -5.68 -5.16 5.03
C GLN A 29 -4.46 -4.92 4.14
N LEU A 30 -4.46 -3.85 3.33
CA LEU A 30 -3.33 -3.50 2.48
C LEU A 30 -2.05 -3.20 3.29
N LEU A 31 -2.19 -2.62 4.49
CA LEU A 31 -1.06 -2.43 5.41
C LEU A 31 -0.57 -3.76 6.02
N GLU A 32 -1.49 -4.66 6.37
CA GLU A 32 -1.16 -6.00 6.89
C GLU A 32 -0.44 -6.86 5.83
N GLU A 33 -0.84 -6.73 4.56
CA GLU A 33 -0.23 -7.42 3.41
C GLU A 33 1.04 -6.74 2.88
N ASN A 34 1.53 -5.68 3.52
CA ASN A 34 2.68 -4.87 3.07
C ASN A 34 2.54 -4.26 1.65
N LEU A 35 1.33 -4.22 1.10
CA LEU A 35 0.99 -3.52 -0.14
C LEU A 35 0.94 -2.01 0.07
N LEU A 36 0.60 -1.59 1.28
CA LEU A 36 0.83 -0.25 1.80
C LEU A 36 1.83 -0.33 2.96
N VAL A 37 2.67 0.67 3.09
CA VAL A 37 3.60 0.81 4.23
C VAL A 37 3.51 2.22 4.82
N SER A 38 3.79 2.35 6.10
CA SER A 38 3.79 3.63 6.82
C SER A 38 4.89 3.62 7.87
N ASP A 39 5.69 4.69 7.92
CA ASP A 39 6.84 4.77 8.83
C ASP A 39 6.41 5.05 10.29
N THR A 40 5.15 5.45 10.51
CA THR A 40 4.57 5.64 11.85
C THR A 40 3.11 5.12 11.90
N PRO A 41 2.57 4.78 13.08
CA PRO A 41 1.19 4.28 13.21
C PRO A 41 0.14 5.23 12.61
N LYS A 42 0.34 6.54 12.75
CA LYS A 42 -0.53 7.60 12.20
C LYS A 42 0.06 8.29 10.95
N GLY A 43 1.13 7.73 10.39
CA GLY A 43 1.87 8.30 9.27
C GLY A 43 1.11 8.25 7.96
N ARG A 44 1.69 8.91 6.95
CA ARG A 44 1.26 8.77 5.56
C ARG A 44 1.55 7.35 5.10
N VAL A 45 0.62 6.79 4.34
CA VAL A 45 0.77 5.49 3.68
C VAL A 45 1.39 5.69 2.31
N ARG A 46 2.33 4.83 1.93
CA ARG A 46 2.92 4.76 0.59
C ARG A 46 2.74 3.36 0.03
N LEU A 47 2.77 3.22 -1.29
CA LEU A 47 2.78 1.89 -1.90
C LEU A 47 4.04 1.16 -1.41
N GLY A 48 3.82 0.01 -0.80
CA GLY A 48 4.89 -0.94 -0.48
C GLY A 48 5.29 -1.67 -1.74
N VAL A 49 6.53 -2.11 -1.80
CA VAL A 49 6.99 -3.11 -2.77
C VAL A 49 7.25 -4.37 -1.93
N PRO A 50 6.22 -5.17 -1.60
CA PRO A 50 6.43 -6.33 -0.77
C PRO A 50 7.41 -7.28 -1.47
N ALA A 51 8.51 -7.61 -0.79
CA ALA A 51 9.47 -8.61 -1.25
C ALA A 51 8.81 -9.98 -1.50
N ALA A 52 7.67 -10.26 -0.83
CA ALA A 52 6.84 -11.42 -1.09
C ALA A 52 6.31 -11.50 -2.54
N VAL A 53 6.14 -10.35 -3.21
CA VAL A 53 5.72 -10.26 -4.61
C VAL A 53 6.93 -10.14 -5.55
N ALA A 54 8.09 -9.71 -5.04
CA ALA A 54 9.32 -9.68 -5.83
C ALA A 54 9.69 -11.07 -6.39
N ASN A 55 9.45 -12.14 -5.62
CA ASN A 55 9.68 -13.51 -6.08
C ASN A 55 8.69 -13.97 -7.17
N HIS A 56 7.49 -13.37 -7.25
CA HIS A 56 6.48 -13.67 -8.27
C HIS A 56 6.64 -12.78 -9.52
N TRP A 57 7.10 -11.54 -9.37
CA TRP A 57 7.28 -10.59 -10.48
C TRP A 57 8.66 -10.68 -11.12
N PHE A 58 9.67 -11.19 -10.40
CA PHE A 58 11.03 -11.38 -10.89
C PHE A 58 11.51 -12.81 -10.66
N PRO A 59 10.94 -13.82 -11.35
CA PRO A 59 11.39 -15.21 -11.22
C PRO A 59 12.88 -15.43 -11.61
N ASN A 60 13.54 -14.47 -12.27
CA ASN A 60 14.91 -14.60 -12.79
C ASN A 60 15.96 -13.69 -12.13
N LEU A 61 15.75 -13.17 -10.91
CA LEU A 61 16.78 -12.34 -10.26
C LEU A 61 18.05 -13.09 -9.82
N TYR A 62 18.08 -14.42 -9.96
CA TYR A 62 19.25 -15.26 -9.66
C TYR A 62 19.87 -15.94 -10.89
N GLN A 63 19.56 -15.51 -12.12
CA GLN A 63 20.32 -15.95 -13.28
C GLN A 63 21.53 -15.03 -13.54
N LEU A 64 22.65 -15.47 -12.99
CA LEU A 64 24.07 -15.12 -13.23
C LEU A 64 24.57 -13.73 -12.80
#